data_AF-A0A967WS74-F1
#
_entry.id   AF-A0A967WS74-F1
#
_cell.length_a   1.000
_cell.length_b   1.000
_cell.length_c   1.000
_cell.angle_alpha   90.00
_cell.angle_beta   90.00
_cell.angle_gamma   90.00
#
_symmetry.space_group_name_H-M   'P 1'
#
loop_
_entity.id
_entity.type
_entity.pdbx_description
1 polymer ?
#
loop_
_entity_poly.entity_id
_entity_poly.type
_entity_poly.pdbx_seq_one_letter_code
_entity_poly.pdbx_strand_id
1 'polypeptide(L)' 'PDFNMSVNLSVHNLHDAQILDQISELIRKYDFPPRCLTLEITEGDIMADPIRARELLRQFNAMGIIL' A
#
# COMPACT_ATOMS: atom_id res chain seq x y z
N PRO A 1 12.66 6.25 12.57
CA PRO A 1 12.64 7.63 12.01
C PRO A 1 11.61 8.47 12.74
N ASP A 2 11.87 9.77 12.86
CA ASP A 2 10.97 10.73 13.51
C ASP A 2 9.97 11.35 12.51
N PHE A 3 9.67 10.63 11.42
CA PHE A 3 8.75 11.06 10.39
C PHE A 3 7.84 9.92 9.94
N ASN A 4 6.64 10.30 9.48
CA ASN A 4 5.69 9.42 8.79
C ASN A 4 5.46 9.98 7.38
N MET A 5 5.17 9.09 6.43
CA MET A 5 4.89 9.42 5.04
C MET A 5 3.54 8.83 4.65
N SER A 6 2.61 9.68 4.23
CA SER A 6 1.36 9.24 3.60
C SER A 6 1.49 9.30 2.08
N VAL A 7 1.03 8.25 1.40
CA VAL A 7 0.99 8.15 -0.06
C VAL A 7 -0.41 7.77 -0.49
N ASN A 8 -1.00 8.55 -1.38
CA ASN A 8 -2.30 8.23 -1.96
C ASN A 8 -2.14 7.16 -3.05
N LEU A 9 -2.98 6.14 -3.00
CA LEU A 9 -3.12 5.11 -4.03
C LEU A 9 -4.38 5.38 -4.85
N SER A 10 -4.25 5.27 -6.17
CA SER A 10 -5.38 5.33 -7.09
C SER A 10 -5.94 3.94 -7.39
N VAL A 11 -7.16 3.88 -7.94
CA VAL A 11 -7.73 2.64 -8.49
C VAL A 11 -6.81 1.92 -9.48
N HIS A 12 -6.00 2.65 -10.25
CA HIS A 12 -5.04 2.03 -11.18
C HIS A 12 -3.96 1.23 -10.45
N ASN A 13 -3.51 1.71 -9.28
CA ASN A 13 -2.54 0.99 -8.46
C ASN A 13 -3.16 -0.26 -7.83
N LEU A 14 -4.47 -0.24 -7.49
CA LEU A 14 -5.17 -1.42 -6.98
C LEU A 14 -5.30 -2.54 -8.02
N HIS A 15 -5.44 -2.17 -9.29
CA HIS A 15 -5.50 -3.13 -10.39
C HIS A 15 -4.13 -3.56 -10.92
N ASP A 16 -3.05 -2.88 -10.53
CA ASP A 16 -1.70 -3.30 -10.90
C ASP A 16 -1.33 -4.58 -10.14
N ALA A 17 -1.07 -5.66 -10.88
CA ALA A 17 -0.65 -6.93 -10.31
C ALA A 17 0.73 -6.87 -9.64
N GLN A 18 1.56 -5.89 -10.01
CA GLN A 18 2.94 -5.75 -9.54
C GLN A 18 3.11 -4.79 -8.36
N ILE A 19 2.05 -4.10 -7.92
CA ILE A 19 2.16 -3.03 -6.90
C ILE A 19 2.79 -3.52 -5.59
N LEU A 20 2.46 -4.74 -5.17
CA LEU A 20 3.00 -5.35 -3.95
C LEU A 20 4.49 -5.62 -4.06
N ASP A 21 4.92 -6.19 -5.19
CA ASP A 21 6.33 -6.48 -5.45
C ASP A 21 7.13 -5.17 -5.52
N GLN A 22 6.61 -4.17 -6.24
CA GLN A 22 7.24 -2.86 -6.35
C GLN A 22 7.44 -2.19 -4.98
N ILE A 23 6.40 -2.12 -4.15
CA ILE A 23 6.50 -1.51 -2.81
C ILE A 23 7.45 -2.32 -1.91
N SER A 24 7.38 -3.65 -1.97
CA SER A 24 8.27 -4.54 -1.20
C SER A 24 9.74 -4.37 -1.59
N GLU A 25 10.02 -4.25 -2.88
CA GLU A 25 11.37 -4.00 -3.40
C GLU A 25 11.89 -2.62 -2.98
N LEU A 26 11.06 -1.58 -3.06
CA LEU A 26 11.44 -0.23 -2.64
C LEU A 26 11.74 -0.17 -1.14
N ILE A 27 10.87 -0.77 -0.31
CA ILE A 27 11.07 -0.87 1.13
C ILE A 27 12.42 -1.55 1.44
N ARG A 28 12.71 -2.68 0.79
CA ARG A 28 13.96 -3.41 0.99
C ARG A 28 15.17 -2.63 0.49
N LYS A 29 15.07 -2.02 -0.70
CA LYS A 29 16.15 -1.29 -1.36
C LYS A 29 16.62 -0.09 -0.54
N TYR A 30 15.69 0.61 0.11
CA TYR A 30 15.99 1.81 0.88
C TYR A 30 16.04 1.57 2.39
N ASP A 31 15.95 0.31 2.84
CA ASP A 31 15.82 -0.06 4.26
C ASP A 31 14.75 0.79 4.98
N PHE A 32 13.64 1.03 4.26
CA PHE A 32 12.58 1.92 4.74
C PHE A 32 11.72 1.19 5.77
N PRO A 33 11.52 1.72 6.98
CA PRO A 33 10.70 1.05 7.98
C PRO A 33 9.22 1.08 7.60
N PRO A 34 8.56 -0.07 7.33
CA PRO A 34 7.19 -0.10 6.80
C PRO A 34 6.17 0.63 7.68
N ARG A 35 6.37 0.61 9.01
CA ARG A 35 5.53 1.30 10.00
C ARG A 35 5.46 2.83 9.84
N CYS A 36 6.36 3.41 9.05
CA CYS A 36 6.39 4.86 8.76
C CYS A 36 5.68 5.21 7.44
N LEU A 37 5.19 4.22 6.69
CA LEU A 37 4.43 4.42 5.46
C LEU A 37 2.95 4.16 5.73
N THR A 38 2.14 5.16 5.38
CA THR A 38 0.68 5.06 5.33
C THR A 38 0.24 5.11 3.88
N LEU A 39 -0.56 4.13 3.44
CA LEU A 39 -1.17 4.14 2.11
C LEU A 39 -2.64 4.56 2.24
N GLU A 40 -2.97 5.70 1.64
CA GLU A 40 -4.33 6.26 1.67
C GLU A 40 -5.07 5.81 0.41
N ILE A 41 -6.24 5.19 0.60
CA ILE A 41 -7.13 4.77 -0.49
C ILE A 41 -8.49 5.38 -0.23
N THR A 42 -9.12 5.92 -1.28
CA THR A 42 -10.46 6.49 -1.13
C THR A 42 -11.54 5.41 -1.07
N GLU A 43 -12.69 5.73 -0.49
CA GLU A 43 -13.85 4.83 -0.51
C GLU A 43 -14.27 4.49 -1.95
N GLY A 44 -14.19 5.45 -2.88
CA GLY A 44 -14.50 5.23 -4.29
C GLY A 44 -13.59 4.20 -4.95
N ASP A 45 -12.28 4.26 -4.69
CA ASP A 45 -11.32 3.29 -5.21
C ASP A 45 -11.56 1.88 -4.63
N ILE A 46 -11.92 1.78 -3.35
CA ILE A 46 -12.29 0.51 -2.71
C ILE A 46 -13.58 -0.06 -3.32
N MET A 47 -14.59 0.77 -3.54
CA MET A 47 -15.89 0.32 -4.05
C MET A 47 -15.83 -0.10 -5.52
N ALA A 48 -14.84 0.38 -6.28
CA ALA A 48 -14.63 -0.03 -7.68
C ALA A 48 -14.25 -1.51 -7.81
N ASP A 49 -13.42 -2.03 -6.89
CA ASP A 49 -13.13 -3.46 -6.77
C ASP A 49 -12.83 -3.85 -5.30
N PRO A 50 -13.88 -4.15 -4.51
CA PRO A 50 -13.73 -4.40 -3.07
C PRO A 50 -13.02 -5.72 -2.77
N ILE A 51 -13.07 -6.70 -3.68
CA ILE A 51 -12.40 -8.00 -3.49
C ILE A 51 -10.89 -7.77 -3.60
N ARG A 52 -10.46 -7.13 -4.69
CA ARG A 52 -9.05 -6.84 -4.92
C ARG A 52 -8.49 -5.90 -3.86
N ALA A 53 -9.22 -4.84 -3.52
CA ALA A 53 -8.81 -3.91 -2.48
C ALA A 53 -8.57 -4.64 -1.15
N ARG A 54 -9.51 -5.51 -0.72
CA ARG A 54 -9.35 -6.28 0.52
C ARG A 54 -8.12 -7.18 0.52
N GLU A 55 -7.82 -7.83 -0.61
CA GLU A 55 -6.62 -8.67 -0.74
C GLU A 55 -5.33 -7.87 -0.64
N LEU A 56 -5.25 -6.72 -1.29
CA LEU A 56 -4.08 -5.83 -1.23
C LEU A 56 -3.90 -5.24 0.16
N LEU A 57 -4.97 -4.71 0.78
CA LEU A 57 -4.94 -4.17 2.14
C LEU A 57 -4.42 -5.21 3.14
N ARG A 58 -4.86 -6.47 3.04
CA ARG A 58 -4.35 -7.55 3.90
C ARG A 58 -2.85 -7.79 3.71
N GLN A 59 -2.37 -7.76 2.47
CA GLN A 59 -0.96 -8.00 2.16
C GLN A 59 -0.07 -6.83 2.60
N PHE A 60 -0.51 -5.59 2.40
CA PHE A 60 0.20 -4.40 2.91
C PHE A 60 0.29 -4.40 4.44
N ASN A 61 -0.81 -4.75 5.13
CA ASN A 61 -0.79 -4.86 6.59
C ASN A 61 0.17 -5.97 7.07
N ALA A 62 0.23 -7.11 6.37
CA ALA A 62 1.19 -8.18 6.67
C ALA A 62 2.67 -7.74 6.50
N MET A 63 2.92 -6.72 5.67
CA MET A 63 4.25 -6.10 5.53
C MET A 63 4.55 -5.05 6.61
N GLY A 64 3.60 -4.75 7.49
CA GLY A 64 3.71 -3.72 8.52
C GLY A 64 3.48 -2.29 8.02
N ILE A 65 2.89 -2.13 6.83
CA ILE A 65 2.45 -0.84 6.29
C ILE A 65 1.12 -0.45 6.95
N ILE A 66 0.94 0.84 7.20
CA ILE A 66 -0.30 1.42 7.74
C ILE A 66 -1.25 1.77 6.59
N LEU A 67 -2.55 1.59 6.81
CA LEU A 67 -3.62 1.84 5.84
C LEU A 67 -4.65 2.79 6.47
#